data_AF-A0A1F4CJI3-F1
#
_entry.id   AF-A0A1F4CJI3-F1
#
_cell.length_a   1.000
_cell.length_b   1.000
_cell.length_c   1.000
_cell.angle_alpha   90.00
_cell.angle_beta   90.00
_cell.angle_gamma   90.00
#
_symmetry.space_group_name_H-M   'P 1'
#
loop_
_entity.id
_entity.type
_entity.pdbx_description
1 polymer ?
#
loop_
_entity_poly.entity_id
_entity_poly.type
_entity_poly.pdbx_seq_one_letter_code
_entity_poly.pdbx_strand_id
1 'polypeptide(L)' 'MIEVNVNGVAQRFDPGTDIAALLERLQLAGKRVAVERNGEIVPRSRFAQTALANGDRLEIVVAVGGG' A
#
# COMPACT_ATOMS: atom_id res chain seq x y z
N MET A 1 2.15 1.74 17.18
CA MET A 1 1.22 2.25 16.16
C MET A 1 1.95 3.27 15.31
N ILE A 2 1.89 3.08 13.99
CA ILE A 2 2.37 4.04 12.99
C ILE A 2 1.16 4.62 12.26
N GLU A 3 1.26 5.86 11.80
CA GLU A 3 0.26 6.51 10.96
C GLU A 3 0.79 6.61 9.53
N VAL A 4 -0.04 6.20 8.57
CA VAL A 4 0.28 6.18 7.14
C VAL A 4 -0.90 6.84 6.42
N ASN A 5 -0.61 7.72 5.47
CA ASN A 5 -1.62 8.28 4.59
C ASN A 5 -1.80 7.35 3.39
N VAL A 6 -3.02 6.89 3.14
CA VAL A 6 -3.36 6.00 2.02
C VAL A 6 -4.44 6.69 1.19
N ASN A 7 -4.12 7.03 -0.06
CA ASN A 7 -5.00 7.75 -0.98
C ASN A 7 -5.60 9.01 -0.34
N GLY A 8 -4.78 9.81 0.36
CA GLY A 8 -5.22 11.01 1.08
C GLY A 8 -5.81 10.76 2.48
N VAL A 9 -6.09 9.51 2.88
CA VAL A 9 -6.73 9.20 4.18
C VAL A 9 -5.72 8.65 5.17
N ALA A 10 -5.60 9.30 6.35
CA ALA A 10 -4.76 8.82 7.43
C ALA A 10 -5.31 7.52 8.05
N GLN A 11 -4.46 6.50 8.14
CA GLN A 11 -4.77 5.21 8.72
C GLN A 11 -3.67 4.76 9.67
N ARG A 12 -4.04 3.98 10.69
CA ARG A 12 -3.10 3.45 11.69
C ARG A 12 -2.83 1.96 11.48
N PHE A 13 -1.57 1.58 11.65
CA PHE A 13 -1.08 0.21 11.50
C PHE A 13 -0.14 -0.15 12.64
N ASP A 14 0.01 -1.45 12.87
CA ASP A 14 1.06 -1.94 13.76
C ASP A 14 2.43 -1.83 13.08
N PRO A 15 3.49 -1.51 13.84
CA PRO A 15 4.85 -1.52 13.31
C PRO A 15 5.18 -2.89 12.68
N GLY A 16 5.85 -2.87 11.53
CA GLY A 16 6.19 -4.10 10.80
C GLY A 16 5.10 -4.60 9.84
N THR A 17 3.92 -3.95 9.80
CA THR A 17 2.95 -4.17 8.71
C THR A 17 3.62 -3.84 7.38
N ASP A 18 3.49 -4.72 6.38
CA ASP A 18 4.00 -4.49 5.02
C ASP A 18 2.88 -4.09 4.04
N ILE A 19 3.26 -3.78 2.80
CA ILE A 19 2.31 -3.39 1.76
C ILE A 19 1.37 -4.54 1.38
N ALA A 20 1.80 -5.81 1.46
CA ALA A 20 0.92 -6.94 1.15
C ALA A 20 -0.21 -7.05 2.19
N ALA A 21 0.12 -6.97 3.48
CA ALA A 21 -0.84 -6.98 4.58
C ALA A 21 -1.80 -5.78 4.53
N LEU A 22 -1.30 -4.60 4.14
CA LEU A 22 -2.15 -3.44 3.85
C LEU A 22 -3.18 -3.75 2.76
N LEU A 23 -2.75 -4.30 1.62
CA LEU A 23 -3.65 -4.62 0.51
C LEU A 23 -4.69 -5.68 0.88
N GLU A 24 -4.33 -6.64 1.74
CA GLU A 24 -5.29 -7.59 2.31
C GLU A 24 -6.36 -6.89 3.16
N ARG A 25 -5.94 -6.00 4.07
CA ARG A 25 -6.86 -5.21 4.90
C ARG A 25 -7.81 -4.34 4.07
N LEU A 26 -7.33 -3.81 2.95
CA LEU A 26 -8.13 -3.01 2.01
C LEU A 26 -8.98 -3.87 1.06
N GLN A 27 -8.95 -5.21 1.17
CA GLN A 27 -9.64 -6.14 0.27
C GLN A 27 -9.22 -5.95 -1.21
N LEU A 28 -7.95 -5.62 -1.41
CA LEU A 28 -7.30 -5.44 -2.71
C LEU A 28 -6.29 -6.56 -3.02
N ALA A 29 -6.10 -7.52 -2.11
CA ALA A 29 -5.30 -8.71 -2.38
C ALA A 29 -5.77 -9.42 -3.65
N GLY A 30 -4.82 -9.90 -4.46
CA GLY A 30 -5.10 -10.54 -5.75
C GLY A 30 -5.55 -9.59 -6.88
N LYS A 31 -5.95 -8.34 -6.58
CA LYS A 31 -6.28 -7.36 -7.63
C LYS A 31 -5.03 -6.86 -8.33
N ARG A 32 -5.22 -6.40 -9.58
CA ARG A 32 -4.19 -5.67 -10.33
C ARG A 32 -4.13 -4.26 -9.78
N VAL A 33 -3.13 -4.00 -8.94
CA VAL A 33 -2.90 -2.71 -8.29
C VAL A 33 -1.50 -2.21 -8.58
N ALA A 34 -1.37 -0.90 -8.75
CA ALA A 34 -0.11 -0.18 -8.66
C ALA A 34 -0.05 0.50 -7.29
N VAL A 35 1.10 0.42 -6.62
CA VAL A 35 1.34 1.07 -5.33
C VAL A 35 2.55 1.97 -5.47
N GLU A 36 2.37 3.23 -5.13
CA GLU A 36 3.42 4.21 -4.95
C GLU A 36 3.63 4.45 -3.46
N ARG A 37 4.88 4.58 -3.03
CA ARG A 37 5.27 4.97 -1.67
C ARG A 37 6.15 6.21 -1.74
N ASN A 38 5.70 7.30 -1.15
CA ASN A 38 6.42 8.57 -1.07
C ASN A 38 6.95 9.09 -2.43
N GLY A 39 6.19 8.91 -3.52
CA GLY A 39 6.63 9.30 -4.87
C GLY A 39 7.30 8.19 -5.68
N GLU A 40 7.57 7.02 -5.09
CA GLU A 40 8.26 5.92 -5.75
C GLU A 40 7.38 4.69 -5.93
N ILE A 41 7.30 4.17 -7.16
CA ILE A 41 6.56 2.94 -7.45
C ILE A 41 7.23 1.76 -6.75
N VAL A 42 6.46 1.02 -5.95
CA VAL A 42 6.92 -0.22 -5.34
C VAL A 42 6.60 -1.38 -6.30
N PRO A 43 7.61 -2.15 -6.75
CA PRO A 43 7.35 -3.35 -7.54
C PRO A 43 6.52 -4.36 -6.76
N ARG A 44 5.54 -4.99 -7.41
CA ARG A 44 4.66 -5.99 -6.77
C ARG A 44 5.42 -7.11 -6.05
N SER A 45 6.56 -7.54 -6.59
CA SER A 45 7.42 -8.56 -5.98
C SER A 45 8.00 -8.15 -4.63
N ARG A 46 8.00 -6.85 -4.30
CA ARG A 46 8.50 -6.30 -3.03
C ARG A 46 7.41 -5.95 -2.03
N PHE A 47 6.12 -6.16 -2.34
CA PHE A 47 5.03 -5.77 -1.43
C PHE A 47 5.15 -6.43 -0.05
N ALA A 48 5.43 -7.73 0.01
CA ALA A 48 5.63 -8.49 1.25
C ALA A 48 7.01 -8.27 1.92
N GLN A 49 7.85 -7.41 1.36
CA GLN A 49 9.20 -7.08 1.87
C GLN A 49 9.31 -5.60 2.27
N THR A 50 8.33 -4.80 1.88
CA THR A 50 8.34 -3.35 2.08
C THR A 50 7.47 -3.03 3.28
N ALA A 51 8.11 -2.93 4.44
CA ALA A 51 7.43 -2.52 5.67
C ALA A 51 7.00 -1.05 5.59
N LEU A 52 5.78 -0.78 6.08
CA LEU A 52 5.26 0.55 6.30
C LEU A 52 6.06 1.25 7.40
N ALA A 53 6.33 2.53 7.19
CA ALA A 53 6.96 3.40 8.16
C ALA A 53 6.00 4.53 8.57
N ASN A 54 6.20 5.06 9.77
CA ASN A 54 5.41 6.17 10.25
C ASN A 54 5.59 7.41 9.35
N GLY A 55 4.49 8.02 8.94
CA GLY A 55 4.46 9.18 8.05
C GLY A 55 4.50 8.85 6.56
N ASP A 56 4.53 7.56 6.17
CA ASP A 56 4.48 7.18 4.76
C ASP A 56 3.20 7.71 4.08
N ARG A 57 3.35 8.08 2.82
CA ARG A 57 2.26 8.36 1.89
C ARG A 57 2.20 7.27 0.83
N LEU A 58 1.05 6.64 0.70
CA LEU A 58 0.78 5.60 -0.27
C LEU A 58 -0.32 6.02 -1.21
N GLU A 59 -0.05 5.92 -2.51
CA GLU A 59 -1.06 6.02 -3.56
C GLU A 59 -1.27 4.64 -4.17
N ILE A 60 -2.51 4.16 -4.14
CA ILE A 60 -2.91 2.83 -4.56
C ILE A 60 -3.99 2.98 -5.63
N VAL A 61 -3.64 2.58 -6.85
CA VAL A 61 -4.56 2.60 -7.99
C VAL A 61 -4.89 1.17 -8.40
N VAL A 62 -6.19 0.88 -8.50
CA VAL A 62 -6.67 -0.41 -9.03
C VAL A 62 -6.83 -0.26 -10.54
N ALA A 63 -6.17 -1.11 -11.31
CA ALA A 63 -6.37 -1.15 -12.75
C ALA A 63 -7.79 -1.65 -13.06
N VAL A 64 -8.63 -0.77 -13.59
CA VAL A 64 -9.88 -1.17 -14.25
C VAL A 64 -9.51 -1.74 -15.62
N GLY A 65 -9.95 -2.96 -15.92
CA GLY A 65 -9.63 -3.61 -17.19
C GLY A 65 -10.23 -2.83 -18.35
N GLY A 66 -9.39 -2.26 -19.21
CA GLY A 66 -9.77 -1.81 -20.54
C GLY A 66 -9.37 -2.88 -21.55
N GLY A 67 -10.35 -3.36 -22.31
CA GLY A 67 -10.15 -3.88 -23.66
C GLY A 67 -10.46 -2.76 -24.64
#